data_AF-A0A7C7E0L4-F1
#
_entry.id   AF-A0A7C7E0L4-F1
#
_cell.length_a   1.000
_cell.length_b   1.000
_cell.length_c   1.000
_cell.angle_alpha   90.00
_cell.angle_beta   90.00
_cell.angle_gamma   90.00
#
_symmetry.space_group_name_H-M   'P 1'
#
loop_
_entity.id
_entity.type
_entity.pdbx_description
1 polymer ?
#
loop_
_entity_poly.entity_id
_entity_poly.type
_entity_poly.pdbx_seq_one_letter_code
_entity_poly.pdbx_strand_id
1 'polypeptide(L)'
;MHKDDVNLIESVNNQPLSARNFIGRIILSATLKEFSERNMKAFTPTVFLKDGDDLSEYGIGAKVIGLPGHTQGSIGIDIGGKELIVGDALMNIFYPTVSMLYNDEKAMLESAGKIAGLGERTIYFGHGRPMKNGVWAK
;
A
#
# COMPACT_ATOMS: atom_id res chain seq x y z
N MET A 1 10.72 3.79 -4.97
CA MET A 1 9.64 2.78 -5.11
C MET A 1 10.22 1.39 -4.95
N HIS A 2 9.42 0.35 -4.77
CA HIS A 2 9.93 -1.02 -4.82
C HIS A 2 10.17 -1.47 -6.26
N LYS A 3 11.13 -2.38 -6.47
CA LYS A 3 11.49 -2.87 -7.81
C LYS A 3 10.37 -3.65 -8.49
N ASP A 4 9.57 -4.36 -7.69
CA ASP A 4 8.49 -5.21 -8.23
C ASP A 4 7.34 -4.41 -8.85
N ASP A 5 7.23 -3.11 -8.55
CA ASP A 5 6.23 -2.21 -9.14
C ASP A 5 6.71 -1.48 -10.40
N VAL A 6 7.94 -1.74 -10.87
CA VAL A 6 8.48 -1.08 -12.07
C VAL A 6 7.61 -1.32 -13.29
N ASN A 7 7.04 -2.53 -13.42
CA ASN A 7 6.15 -2.87 -14.54
C ASN A 7 4.85 -2.04 -14.54
N LEU A 8 4.44 -1.47 -13.41
CA LEU A 8 3.24 -0.62 -13.31
C LEU A 8 3.44 0.76 -13.96
N ILE A 9 4.69 1.20 -14.16
CA ILE A 9 5.00 2.44 -14.88
C ILE A 9 4.57 2.33 -16.35
N GLU A 10 4.75 1.15 -16.95
CA GLU A 10 4.34 0.89 -18.33
C GLU A 10 2.83 0.70 -18.44
N SER A 11 2.25 -0.06 -17.50
CA SER A 11 0.82 -0.33 -17.50
C SER A 11 0.37 -0.87 -16.14
N VAL A 12 -0.68 -0.26 -15.59
CA VAL A 12 -1.35 -0.76 -14.37
C VAL A 12 -1.89 -2.19 -14.52
N ASN A 13 -2.15 -2.64 -15.75
CA ASN A 13 -2.65 -3.99 -16.01
C ASN A 13 -1.57 -5.08 -15.83
N ASN A 14 -0.30 -4.70 -15.67
CA ASN A 14 0.79 -5.66 -15.40
C ASN A 14 0.69 -6.27 -14.00
N GLN A 15 -0.07 -5.67 -13.09
CA GLN A 15 -0.52 -6.30 -11.86
C GLN A 15 -2.04 -6.06 -11.69
N PRO A 16 -2.89 -6.96 -12.21
CA PRO A 16 -4.33 -6.75 -12.19
C PRO A 16 -4.85 -6.71 -10.75
N LEU A 17 -5.74 -5.75 -10.47
CA LEU A 17 -6.42 -5.61 -9.18
C LEU A 17 -7.72 -6.43 -9.16
N SER A 18 -7.98 -7.05 -8.03
CA SER A 18 -9.19 -7.78 -7.69
C SER A 18 -9.89 -7.15 -6.49
N ALA A 19 -11.18 -7.45 -6.32
CA ALA A 19 -11.95 -7.02 -5.17
C ALA A 19 -12.93 -8.12 -4.72
N ARG A 20 -12.99 -8.35 -3.41
CA ARG A 20 -13.79 -9.45 -2.84
C ARG A 20 -15.29 -9.17 -2.81
N ASN A 21 -15.67 -8.01 -2.28
CA ASN A 21 -17.05 -7.68 -1.96
C ASN A 21 -17.65 -6.65 -2.94
N PHE A 22 -18.96 -6.44 -2.86
CA PHE A 22 -19.69 -5.57 -3.78
C PHE A 22 -19.17 -4.13 -3.76
N ILE A 23 -18.92 -3.57 -2.58
CA ILE A 23 -18.36 -2.22 -2.44
C ILE A 23 -16.98 -2.14 -3.11
N GLY A 24 -16.11 -3.11 -2.85
CA GLY A 24 -14.79 -3.19 -3.49
C GLY A 24 -14.88 -3.30 -5.01
N ARG A 25 -15.86 -4.01 -5.57
CA ARG A 25 -16.07 -4.08 -7.04
C ARG A 25 -16.51 -2.75 -7.63
N ILE A 26 -17.30 -1.97 -6.89
CA ILE A 26 -17.66 -0.60 -7.30
C ILE A 26 -16.39 0.27 -7.34
N ILE A 27 -15.58 0.22 -6.28
CA ILE A 27 -14.32 0.97 -6.22
C ILE A 27 -13.39 0.53 -7.35
N LEU A 28 -13.22 -0.77 -7.57
CA LEU A 28 -12.40 -1.32 -8.66
C LEU A 28 -12.85 -0.78 -10.02
N SER A 29 -14.15 -0.75 -10.27
CA SER A 29 -14.72 -0.24 -11.52
C SER A 29 -14.40 1.25 -11.70
N ALA A 30 -14.51 2.04 -10.64
CA ALA A 30 -14.14 3.46 -10.66
C ALA A 30 -12.63 3.66 -10.89
N THR A 31 -11.79 2.89 -10.21
CA THR A 31 -10.33 2.90 -10.35
C THR A 31 -9.89 2.54 -11.78
N LEU A 32 -10.45 1.47 -12.37
CA LEU A 32 -10.13 1.06 -13.74
C LEU A 32 -10.56 2.11 -14.77
N LYS A 33 -11.71 2.75 -14.56
CA LYS A 33 -12.15 3.86 -15.40
C LYS A 33 -11.17 5.02 -15.32
N GLU A 34 -10.79 5.44 -14.11
CA GLU A 34 -9.80 6.50 -13.91
C GLU A 34 -8.47 6.17 -14.61
N PHE A 35 -7.96 4.95 -14.45
CA PHE A 35 -6.73 4.51 -15.12
C PHE A 35 -6.83 4.53 -16.65
N SER A 36 -8.02 4.25 -17.22
CA SER A 36 -8.22 4.30 -18.67
C SER A 36 -8.28 5.72 -19.23
N GLU A 37 -8.72 6.70 -18.42
CA GLU A 37 -8.87 8.10 -18.82
C GLU A 37 -7.60 8.93 -18.53
N ARG A 38 -6.78 8.48 -17.59
CA ARG A 38 -5.64 9.23 -17.07
C ARG A 38 -4.33 8.78 -17.71
N ASN A 39 -3.71 9.66 -18.49
CA ASN A 39 -2.36 9.44 -19.01
C ASN A 39 -1.31 9.77 -17.92
N MET A 40 -0.63 8.74 -17.41
CA MET A 40 0.52 8.95 -16.52
C MET A 40 1.81 9.12 -17.33
N LYS A 41 2.64 10.09 -16.93
CA LYS A 41 3.96 10.26 -17.53
C LYS A 41 4.88 9.17 -16.99
N ALA A 42 5.43 8.35 -17.89
CA ALA A 42 6.46 7.38 -17.54
C ALA A 42 7.68 8.09 -16.94
N PHE A 43 8.33 7.42 -15.99
CA PHE A 43 9.54 7.91 -15.33
C PHE A 43 10.49 6.73 -15.07
N THR A 44 11.77 7.02 -14.88
CA THR A 44 12.76 6.01 -14.51
C THR A 44 13.10 6.16 -13.02
N PRO A 45 12.84 5.16 -12.18
CA PRO A 45 13.22 5.21 -10.78
C PRO A 45 14.74 5.24 -10.65
N THR A 46 15.25 6.16 -9.83
CA THR A 46 16.69 6.27 -9.54
C THR A 46 17.09 5.52 -8.26
N VAL A 47 16.12 5.23 -7.39
CA VAL A 47 16.31 4.52 -6.13
C VAL A 47 15.21 3.46 -5.96
N PHE A 48 15.65 2.24 -5.66
CA PHE A 48 14.77 1.14 -5.27
C PHE A 48 14.85 0.93 -3.77
N LEU A 49 13.68 0.81 -3.15
CA LEU A 49 13.53 0.54 -1.73
C LEU A 49 13.02 -0.88 -1.53
N LYS A 50 13.47 -1.55 -0.47
CA LYS A 50 13.03 -2.88 -0.05
C LYS A 50 12.74 -2.90 1.46
N ASP A 51 12.07 -3.96 1.91
CA ASP A 51 11.79 -4.17 3.33
C ASP A 51 13.07 -4.07 4.19
N GLY A 52 13.00 -3.29 5.26
CA GLY A 52 14.09 -3.08 6.21
C GLY A 52 15.08 -1.98 5.84
N ASP A 53 15.01 -1.38 4.65
CA ASP A 53 15.89 -0.26 4.29
C ASP A 53 15.76 0.89 5.29
N ASP A 54 16.90 1.43 5.70
CA ASP A 54 17.00 2.57 6.61
C ASP A 54 17.16 3.85 5.80
N LEU A 55 16.24 4.80 5.98
CA LEU A 55 16.23 6.03 5.20
C LEU A 55 17.11 7.14 5.79
N SER A 56 17.86 6.85 6.85
CA SER A 56 18.79 7.82 7.46
C SER A 56 19.88 8.28 6.51
N GLU A 57 20.27 7.47 5.53
CA GLU A 57 21.20 7.87 4.45
C GLU A 57 20.65 9.01 3.57
N TYR A 58 19.31 9.16 3.52
CA TYR A 58 18.62 10.26 2.85
C TYR A 58 18.25 11.41 3.81
N GLY A 59 18.72 11.37 5.06
CA GLY A 59 18.39 12.35 6.10
C GLY A 59 17.00 12.16 6.73
N ILE A 60 16.36 11.00 6.53
CA ILE A 60 15.01 10.72 7.02
C ILE A 60 15.09 9.65 8.11
N GLY A 61 14.65 9.98 9.34
CA GLY A 61 14.61 9.03 10.46
C GLY A 61 13.46 8.02 10.37
N ALA A 62 13.47 7.17 9.34
CA ALA A 62 12.42 6.20 9.06
C ALA A 62 12.96 4.91 8.44
N LYS A 63 12.16 3.85 8.51
CA LYS A 63 12.47 2.55 7.89
C LYS A 63 11.38 2.13 6.92
N VAL A 64 11.79 1.46 5.85
CA VAL A 64 10.87 0.88 4.88
C VAL A 64 10.33 -0.45 5.41
N ILE A 65 9.03 -0.66 5.25
CA ILE A 65 8.36 -1.93 5.55
C ILE A 65 7.72 -2.44 4.27
N GLY A 66 8.10 -3.64 3.81
CA GLY A 66 7.40 -4.33 2.72
C GLY A 66 6.00 -4.73 3.17
N LEU A 67 5.01 -4.34 2.37
CA LEU A 67 3.58 -4.55 2.60
C LEU A 67 2.88 -5.02 1.30
N PRO A 68 3.35 -6.10 0.65
CA PRO A 68 2.78 -6.58 -0.61
C PRO A 68 1.30 -6.98 -0.46
N GLY A 69 0.57 -6.94 -1.56
CA GLY A 69 -0.81 -7.43 -1.64
C GLY A 69 -1.71 -6.50 -2.42
N HIS A 70 -1.67 -5.19 -2.14
CA HIS A 70 -2.32 -4.19 -3.00
C HIS A 70 -1.62 -4.16 -4.37
N THR A 71 -0.31 -3.93 -4.35
CA THR A 71 0.63 -4.25 -5.43
C THR A 71 1.69 -5.21 -4.90
N GLN A 72 2.49 -5.82 -5.78
CA GLN A 72 3.61 -6.68 -5.40
C GLN A 72 4.71 -5.89 -4.69
N GLY A 73 4.93 -4.63 -5.10
CA GLY A 73 5.92 -3.72 -4.54
C GLY A 73 5.38 -2.71 -3.53
N SER A 74 4.19 -2.95 -2.96
CA SER A 74 3.64 -2.08 -1.93
C SER A 74 4.57 -2.01 -0.71
N ILE A 75 4.86 -0.78 -0.25
CA ILE A 75 5.70 -0.50 0.91
C ILE A 75 5.02 0.51 1.83
N GLY A 76 5.35 0.42 3.11
CA GLY A 76 5.07 1.43 4.13
C GLY A 76 6.36 2.05 4.67
N ILE A 77 6.19 3.14 5.43
CA ILE A 77 7.28 3.92 6.02
C ILE A 77 7.01 4.05 7.53
N ASP A 78 7.82 3.39 8.36
CA ASP A 78 7.77 3.49 9.82
C ASP A 78 8.69 4.61 10.31
N ILE A 79 8.07 5.64 10.89
CA ILE A 79 8.73 6.86 11.32
C ILE A 79 8.88 6.79 12.83
N GLY A 80 10.11 6.54 13.27
CA GLY A 80 10.48 6.51 14.69
C GLY A 80 9.71 5.49 15.55
N GLY A 81 9.07 4.47 14.96
CA GLY A 81 8.27 3.48 15.68
C GLY A 81 6.94 4.02 16.21
N LYS A 82 6.52 5.22 15.77
CA LYS A 82 5.34 5.94 16.31
C LYS A 82 4.28 6.18 15.25
N GLU A 83 4.69 6.39 14.01
CA GLU A 83 3.82 6.70 12.89
C GLU A 83 4.15 5.76 11.73
N LEU A 84 3.12 5.27 11.06
CA LEU A 84 3.28 4.34 9.95
C LEU A 84 2.43 4.79 8.78
N ILE A 85 3.08 5.18 7.69
CA ILE A 85 2.42 5.39 6.41
C ILE A 85 2.32 4.03 5.72
N VAL A 86 1.11 3.55 5.47
CA VAL A 86 0.86 2.21 4.92
C VAL A 86 0.47 2.21 3.45
N GLY A 87 0.27 3.41 2.87
CA GLY A 87 -0.30 3.53 1.53
C GLY A 87 -1.64 2.79 1.46
N ASP A 88 -1.80 2.00 0.41
CA ASP A 88 -3.02 1.23 0.16
C ASP A 88 -2.98 -0.21 0.69
N ALA A 89 -1.97 -0.57 1.50
CA ALA A 89 -1.98 -1.86 2.21
C ALA A 89 -3.15 -1.96 3.20
N LEU A 90 -3.59 -0.82 3.74
CA LEU A 90 -4.86 -0.65 4.44
C LEU A 90 -5.60 0.56 3.84
N MET A 91 -6.91 0.64 4.03
CA MET A 91 -7.71 1.76 3.53
C MET A 91 -8.71 2.26 4.58
N ASN A 92 -9.03 3.55 4.54
CA ASN A 92 -10.06 4.16 5.38
C ASN A 92 -10.97 5.11 4.58
N ILE A 93 -11.49 4.62 3.45
CA ILE A 93 -12.37 5.40 2.55
C ILE A 93 -13.75 5.58 3.17
N PHE A 94 -14.37 4.48 3.62
CA PHE A 94 -15.69 4.47 4.27
C PHE A 94 -15.60 4.07 5.74
N TYR A 95 -14.77 3.07 6.00
CA TYR A 95 -14.40 2.59 7.32
C TYR A 95 -12.99 1.98 7.22
N PRO A 96 -12.28 1.86 8.35
CA PRO A 96 -10.95 1.28 8.35
C PRO A 96 -10.99 -0.22 8.06
N THR A 97 -10.16 -0.67 7.12
CA THR A 97 -10.11 -2.07 6.68
C THR A 97 -8.77 -2.41 6.03
N VAL A 98 -8.51 -3.70 5.83
CA VAL A 98 -7.54 -4.17 4.82
C VAL A 98 -7.86 -3.60 3.44
N SER A 99 -6.88 -3.59 2.55
CA SER A 99 -7.06 -3.07 1.20
C SER A 99 -8.33 -3.60 0.53
N MET A 100 -9.16 -2.70 -0.01
CA MET A 100 -10.38 -3.11 -0.72
C MET A 100 -10.08 -3.63 -2.12
N LEU A 101 -8.91 -3.28 -2.66
CA LEU A 101 -8.39 -3.71 -3.96
C LEU A 101 -7.06 -4.41 -3.74
N TYR A 102 -6.84 -5.55 -4.36
CA TYR A 102 -5.59 -6.30 -4.18
C TYR A 102 -5.17 -7.03 -5.44
N ASN A 103 -3.86 -7.08 -5.69
CA ASN A 103 -3.26 -7.99 -6.63
C ASN A 103 -3.16 -9.42 -6.07
N ASP A 104 -2.87 -9.56 -4.77
CA ASP A 104 -2.77 -10.83 -4.07
C ASP A 104 -3.45 -10.74 -2.69
N GLU A 105 -4.56 -11.47 -2.51
CA GLU A 105 -5.35 -11.45 -1.27
C GLU A 105 -4.57 -12.01 -0.08
N LYS A 106 -3.77 -13.06 -0.30
CA LYS A 106 -3.03 -13.72 0.77
C LYS A 106 -1.93 -12.79 1.27
N ALA A 107 -1.15 -12.23 0.35
CA ALA A 107 -0.10 -11.26 0.70
C ALA A 107 -0.69 -10.02 1.39
N MET A 108 -1.85 -9.52 0.92
CA MET A 108 -2.55 -8.41 1.56
C MET A 108 -2.91 -8.71 3.02
N LEU A 109 -3.46 -9.90 3.31
CA LEU A 109 -3.81 -10.31 4.67
C LEU A 109 -2.57 -10.50 5.56
N GLU A 110 -1.49 -11.06 5.01
CA GLU A 110 -0.21 -11.19 5.71
C GLU A 110 0.39 -9.80 6.05
N SER A 111 0.34 -8.86 5.12
CA SER A 111 0.75 -7.47 5.33
C SER A 111 -0.10 -6.77 6.39
N ALA A 112 -1.41 -6.97 6.38
CA ALA A 112 -2.31 -6.46 7.42
C ALA A 112 -1.98 -7.04 8.81
N GLY A 113 -1.66 -8.34 8.88
CA GLY A 113 -1.17 -8.99 10.10
C GLY A 113 0.18 -8.44 10.57
N LYS A 114 1.12 -8.21 9.65
CA LYS A 114 2.41 -7.57 9.93
C LYS A 114 2.20 -6.18 10.52
N ILE A 115 1.34 -5.36 9.93
CA ILE A 115 1.01 -4.02 10.44
C ILE A 115 0.43 -4.11 11.86
N ALA A 116 -0.53 -5.01 12.11
CA ALA A 116 -1.10 -5.20 13.44
C ALA A 116 -0.03 -5.59 14.48
N GLY A 117 0.88 -6.49 14.10
CA GLY A 117 1.97 -6.99 14.96
C GLY A 117 3.02 -5.96 15.34
N LEU A 118 3.08 -4.80 14.66
CA LEU A 118 4.00 -3.73 15.03
C LEU A 118 3.63 -3.09 16.37
N GLY A 119 2.38 -3.19 16.82
CA GLY A 119 1.91 -2.60 18.08
C GLY A 119 1.49 -1.13 17.92
N GLU A 120 1.60 -0.34 18.98
CA GLU A 120 1.11 1.04 18.96
C GLU A 120 1.81 1.90 17.91
N ARG A 121 1.03 2.41 16.96
CA ARG A 121 1.40 3.39 15.93
C ARG A 121 0.17 4.20 15.54
N THR A 122 0.37 5.42 15.04
CA THR A 122 -0.66 6.11 14.24
C THR A 122 -0.51 5.67 12.78
N ILE A 123 -1.57 5.11 12.20
CA ILE A 123 -1.62 4.65 10.81
C ILE A 123 -2.09 5.78 9.91
N TYR A 124 -1.33 6.05 8.85
CA TYR A 124 -1.65 6.96 7.77
C TYR A 124 -1.88 6.15 6.50
N PHE A 125 -3.12 6.14 6.04
CA PHE A 125 -3.57 5.45 4.83
C PHE A 125 -3.28 6.27 3.57
N GLY A 126 -3.23 5.62 2.41
CA GLY A 126 -3.26 6.29 1.11
C GLY A 126 -4.56 7.07 0.91
N HIS A 127 -5.67 6.53 1.44
CA HIS A 127 -6.98 7.16 1.42
C HIS A 127 -7.68 7.12 2.77
N GLY A 128 -8.17 8.27 3.23
CA GLY A 128 -8.95 8.40 4.46
C GLY A 128 -8.26 9.17 5.57
N ARG A 129 -8.82 9.10 6.78
CA ARG A 129 -8.26 9.78 7.97
C ARG A 129 -7.34 8.84 8.76
N PRO A 130 -6.27 9.38 9.39
CA PRO A 130 -5.40 8.58 10.25
C PRO A 130 -6.13 8.03 11.47
N MET A 131 -5.63 6.92 12.02
CA MET A 131 -6.14 6.33 13.25
C MET A 131 -5.09 5.52 13.99
N LYS A 132 -5.40 5.02 15.18
CA LYS A 132 -4.50 4.12 15.91
C LYS A 132 -4.48 2.73 15.29
N ASN A 133 -3.28 2.13 15.30
CA ASN A 133 -3.08 0.76 14.86
C ASN A 133 -3.94 -0.21 15.69
N GLY A 134 -4.36 -1.29 15.05
CA GLY A 134 -5.23 -2.29 15.65
C GLY A 134 -5.18 -3.60 14.89
N VAL A 135 -6.18 -4.44 15.10
CA VAL A 135 -6.33 -5.71 14.37
C VAL A 135 -7.09 -5.45 13.07
N TRP A 136 -6.44 -5.75 11.94
CA TRP A 136 -6.97 -5.44 10.60
C TRP A 136 -7.60 -6.65 9.91
N ALA A 137 -7.03 -7.84 10.11
CA ALA A 137 -7.52 -9.11 9.59
C ALA A 137 -7.85 -10.03 10.78
N LYS A 138 -8.94 -10.79 10.66
CA LYS A 138 -9.32 -11.84 11.60
C LYS A 138 -9.02 -13.21 11.01
#